data_AF-A0A536PPE3-F1
#
_entry.id   AF-A0A536PPE3-F1
#
_cell.length_a   1.000
_cell.length_b   1.000
_cell.length_c   1.000
_cell.angle_alpha   90.00
_cell.angle_beta   90.00
_cell.angle_gamma   90.00
#
_symmetry.space_group_name_H-M   'P 1'
#
loop_
_entity.id
_entity.type
_entity.pdbx_description
1 polymer ?
#
loop_
_entity_poly.entity_id
_entity_poly.type
_entity_poly.pdbx_seq_one_letter_code
_entity_poly.pdbx_strand_id
1 'polypeptide(L)'
;MESTAGIHGGASLKGERPVQDLTDRRNEEAREVRDLLAAKVKVHPIWLGGLDAQAARHIYLFIQALEGRKPFGRVRRQRAPRLTLD
;
A
#
# COMPACT_ATOMS: atom_id res chain seq x y z
N MET A 1 -3.64 18.63 -58.89
CA MET A 1 -3.39 17.36 -58.20
C MET A 1 -2.69 17.69 -56.90
N GLU A 2 -3.38 17.36 -55.80
CA GLU A 2 -2.98 17.21 -54.40
C GLU A 2 -2.13 18.30 -53.72
N SER A 3 -2.85 19.07 -52.90
CA SER A 3 -2.38 19.71 -51.68
C SER A 3 -2.62 18.74 -50.53
N THR A 4 -1.60 18.39 -49.75
CA THR A 4 -1.78 18.00 -48.34
C THR A 4 -0.57 18.44 -47.50
N ALA A 5 -0.91 19.24 -46.50
CA ALA A 5 -0.08 19.75 -45.44
C ALA A 5 0.77 18.66 -44.75
N GLY A 6 2.07 18.93 -44.62
CA GLY A 6 2.92 18.27 -43.63
C GLY A 6 2.54 18.78 -42.24
N ILE A 7 1.74 17.98 -41.53
CA ILE A 7 1.25 18.26 -40.17
C ILE A 7 2.42 18.24 -39.17
N HIS A 8 2.49 19.30 -38.37
CA HIS A 8 3.24 19.36 -37.12
C HIS A 8 2.78 18.27 -36.13
N GLY A 9 3.73 17.61 -35.47
CA GLY A 9 3.47 16.89 -34.21
C GLY A 9 4.26 15.60 -34.12
N GLY A 10 5.09 15.35 -33.13
CA GLY A 10 5.48 16.11 -31.96
C GLY A 10 6.77 15.48 -31.46
N ALA A 11 7.41 16.18 -30.54
CA ALA A 11 8.72 15.86 -29.98
C ALA A 11 8.90 14.36 -29.69
N SER A 12 9.99 13.81 -30.21
CA SER A 12 10.59 12.56 -29.76
C SER A 12 11.03 12.72 -28.30
N LEU A 13 10.11 12.50 -27.35
CA LEU A 13 10.44 12.28 -25.93
C LEU A 13 11.01 10.86 -25.78
N LYS A 14 12.18 10.65 -26.39
CA LYS A 14 12.96 9.42 -26.30
C LYS A 14 13.92 9.56 -25.12
N GLY A 15 13.35 9.62 -23.91
CA GLY A 15 14.13 9.77 -22.68
C GLY A 15 13.41 9.36 -21.39
N GLU A 16 12.07 9.41 -21.34
CA GLU A 16 11.31 9.22 -20.10
C GLU A 16 10.83 7.78 -19.83
N ARG A 17 10.84 6.90 -20.83
CA ARG A 17 10.26 5.54 -20.73
C ARG A 17 10.85 4.64 -19.62
N PRO A 18 12.17 4.56 -19.38
CA PRO A 18 12.69 3.58 -18.43
C PRO A 18 12.37 3.93 -16.96
N VAL A 19 12.18 5.21 -16.65
CA VAL A 19 11.84 5.66 -15.29
C VAL A 19 10.34 5.43 -15.01
N GLN A 20 9.50 5.60 -16.03
CA GLN A 20 8.07 5.31 -15.95
C GLN A 20 7.83 3.81 -15.69
N ASP A 21 8.50 2.94 -16.46
CA ASP A 21 8.38 1.48 -16.30
C ASP A 21 8.80 0.99 -14.90
N LEU A 22 9.85 1.58 -14.31
CA LEU A 22 10.28 1.27 -12.94
C LEU A 22 9.28 1.76 -11.88
N THR A 23 8.64 2.90 -12.14
CA THR A 23 7.63 3.48 -11.23
C THR A 23 6.34 2.66 -11.26
N ASP A 24 5.91 2.23 -12.45
CA ASP A 24 4.73 1.39 -12.63
C ASP A 24 4.93 0.02 -12.00
N ARG A 25 6.13 -0.57 -12.14
CA ARG A 25 6.49 -1.81 -11.45
C ARG A 25 6.45 -1.67 -9.93
N ARG A 26 7.01 -0.59 -9.37
CA ARG A 26 6.94 -0.30 -7.93
C ARG A 26 5.51 -0.11 -7.44
N ASN A 27 4.66 0.53 -8.24
CA ASN A 27 3.26 0.72 -7.91
C ASN A 27 2.47 -0.59 -7.92
N GLU A 28 2.80 -1.51 -8.83
CA GLU A 28 2.18 -2.84 -8.88
C GLU A 28 2.62 -3.69 -7.68
N GLU A 29 3.92 -3.75 -7.40
CA GLU A 29 4.44 -4.41 -6.18
C GLU A 29 3.81 -3.83 -4.91
N ALA A 30 3.59 -2.51 -4.86
CA ALA A 30 2.91 -1.85 -3.75
C ALA A 30 1.44 -2.27 -3.62
N ARG A 31 0.73 -2.46 -4.73
CA ARG A 31 -0.65 -2.96 -4.74
C ARG A 31 -0.71 -4.39 -4.24
N GLU A 32 0.11 -5.27 -4.78
CA GLU A 32 0.17 -6.68 -4.37
C GLU A 32 0.44 -6.84 -2.87
N VAL A 33 1.40 -6.09 -2.33
CA VAL A 33 1.72 -6.14 -0.89
C VAL A 33 0.56 -5.62 -0.03
N ARG A 34 -0.15 -4.57 -0.47
CA ARG A 34 -1.34 -4.07 0.23
C ARG A 34 -2.48 -5.08 0.17
N ASP A 35 -2.69 -5.75 -0.94
CA ASP A 35 -3.73 -6.78 -1.08
C ASP A 35 -3.45 -7.97 -0.17
N LEU A 36 -2.19 -8.42 -0.11
CA LEU A 36 -1.75 -9.47 0.82
C LEU A 36 -1.97 -9.07 2.28
N LEU A 37 -1.62 -7.83 2.65
CA LEU A 37 -1.87 -7.29 3.98
C LEU A 37 -3.37 -7.20 4.28
N ALA A 38 -4.17 -6.69 3.35
CA ALA A 38 -5.62 -6.56 3.49
C ALA A 38 -6.28 -7.91 3.75
N ALA A 39 -5.88 -8.95 3.00
CA ALA A 39 -6.33 -10.32 3.23
C ALA A 39 -5.93 -10.83 4.62
N LYS A 40 -4.69 -10.56 5.06
CA LYS A 40 -4.16 -10.96 6.37
C LYS A 40 -4.97 -10.37 7.53
N VAL A 41 -5.32 -9.09 7.46
CA VAL A 41 -6.07 -8.38 8.50
C VAL A 41 -7.59 -8.39 8.29
N LYS A 42 -8.07 -9.02 7.21
CA LYS A 42 -9.49 -9.14 6.83
C LYS A 42 -10.20 -7.78 6.65
N VAL A 43 -9.53 -6.83 5.98
CA VAL A 43 -10.10 -5.53 5.60
C VAL A 43 -10.08 -5.36 4.09
N HIS A 44 -10.82 -4.39 3.56
CA HIS A 44 -10.78 -4.10 2.12
C HIS A 44 -9.51 -3.29 1.76
N PRO A 45 -8.78 -3.60 0.66
CA PRO A 45 -7.52 -2.95 0.31
C PRO A 45 -7.58 -1.43 0.18
N ILE A 46 -8.74 -0.87 -0.18
CA ILE A 46 -8.95 0.58 -0.26
C ILE A 46 -8.64 1.31 1.06
N TRP A 47 -8.80 0.63 2.21
CA TRP A 47 -8.50 1.19 3.54
C TRP A 47 -6.99 1.27 3.81
N LEU A 48 -6.18 0.59 2.98
CA LEU A 48 -4.72 0.67 2.99
C LEU A 48 -4.20 1.63 1.91
N GLY A 49 -5.10 2.40 1.27
CA GLY A 49 -4.73 3.46 0.34
C GLY A 49 -3.83 4.49 1.00
N GLY A 50 -2.71 4.84 0.34
CA GLY A 50 -1.70 5.75 0.88
C GLY A 50 -0.66 5.10 1.79
N LEU A 51 -0.80 3.81 2.14
CA LEU A 51 0.24 3.09 2.87
C LEU A 51 1.43 2.80 1.94
N ASP A 52 2.64 3.21 2.32
CA ASP A 52 3.84 2.88 1.54
C ASP A 52 4.06 1.36 1.43
N ALA A 53 4.65 0.91 0.31
CA ALA A 53 4.87 -0.51 0.03
C ALA A 53 5.77 -1.19 1.07
N GLN A 54 6.84 -0.53 1.51
CA GLN A 54 7.75 -1.07 2.52
C GLN A 54 7.06 -1.13 3.89
N ALA A 55 6.29 -0.10 4.23
CA ALA A 55 5.49 -0.10 5.44
C ALA A 55 4.48 -1.27 5.45
N ALA A 56 3.74 -1.47 4.36
CA ALA A 56 2.80 -2.59 4.20
C ALA A 56 3.51 -3.94 4.35
N ARG A 57 4.68 -4.10 3.72
CA ARG A 57 5.50 -5.32 3.82
C ARG A 57 5.95 -5.59 5.25
N HIS A 58 6.44 -4.56 5.95
CA HIS A 58 6.87 -4.70 7.35
C HIS A 58 5.72 -5.09 8.27
N ILE A 59 4.55 -4.48 8.10
CA ILE A 59 3.35 -4.82 8.89
C ILE A 59 2.92 -6.27 8.62
N TYR A 60 2.90 -6.68 7.35
CA TYR A 60 2.56 -8.05 6.96
C TYR A 60 3.48 -9.07 7.64
N LEU A 61 4.80 -8.88 7.53
CA LEU A 61 5.80 -9.76 8.15
C LEU A 61 5.72 -9.75 9.68
N PHE A 62 5.44 -8.59 10.28
CA PHE A 62 5.24 -8.48 11.72
C PHE A 62 4.04 -9.31 12.18
N ILE A 63 2.89 -9.19 11.53
CA ILE A 63 1.69 -9.98 11.84
C ILE A 63 1.98 -11.47 11.64
N GLN A 64 2.63 -11.84 10.52
CA GLN A 64 3.02 -13.22 10.26
C GLN A 64 3.96 -13.77 11.35
N ALA A 65 4.90 -12.97 11.87
CA ALA A 65 5.78 -13.39 12.95
C ALA A 65 5.05 -13.57 14.30
N LEU A 66 3.89 -12.92 14.48
CA LEU A 66 3.02 -13.10 15.64
C LEU A 66 2.11 -14.32 15.53
N GLU A 67 1.78 -14.77 14.31
CA GLU A 67 0.99 -15.98 14.11
C GLU A 67 1.73 -17.19 14.69
N GLY A 68 1.10 -17.87 15.66
CA GLY A 68 1.70 -18.99 16.39
C GLY A 68 2.44 -18.60 17.67
N ARG A 69 2.63 -17.31 17.94
CA ARG A 69 3.08 -16.84 19.27
C ARG A 69 1.86 -16.71 20.19
N LYS A 70 2.01 -17.13 21.45
CA LYS A 70 0.98 -16.95 22.48
C LYS A 70 0.62 -15.45 22.52
N PRO A 71 -0.67 -15.08 22.40
CA PRO A 71 -1.05 -13.67 22.44
C PRO A 71 -0.48 -13.07 23.72
N PHE A 72 0.15 -11.89 23.60
CA PHE A 72 0.67 -11.11 24.72
C PHE A 72 -0.34 -11.22 25.86
N GLY A 73 0.08 -11.87 26.96
CA GLY A 73 -0.82 -12.55 27.90
C GLY A 73 -2.00 -11.68 28.30
N ARG A 74 -3.18 -12.30 28.51
CA ARG A 74 -4.46 -11.69 28.95
C ARG A 74 -4.23 -10.27 29.48
N VAL A 75 -4.42 -9.27 28.62
CA VAL A 75 -4.47 -7.89 29.08
C VAL A 75 -5.61 -7.87 30.08
N ARG A 76 -5.27 -7.83 31.38
CA ARG A 76 -6.25 -7.61 32.44
C ARG A 76 -6.96 -6.35 32.02
N ARG A 77 -8.24 -6.45 31.66
CA ARG A 77 -9.09 -5.28 31.49
C ARG A 77 -8.93 -4.47 32.78
N GLN A 78 -8.13 -3.41 32.74
CA GLN A 78 -8.10 -2.46 33.83
C GLN A 78 -9.52 -1.92 33.87
N ARG A 79 -10.25 -2.32 34.92
CA ARG A 79 -11.56 -1.77 35.18
C ARG A 79 -11.34 -0.27 35.33
N ALA A 80 -12.03 0.53 34.51
CA ALA A 80 -11.92 1.98 34.58
C ALA A 80 -12.09 2.41 36.05
N PRO A 81 -11.21 3.27 36.59
CA PRO A 81 -11.38 3.77 37.95
C PRO A 81 -12.77 4.40 38.04
N ARG A 82 -13.51 4.04 39.08
CA ARG A 82 -14.81 4.66 39.37
C ARG A 82 -14.53 6.11 39.75
N LEU A 83 -14.67 7.01 38.79
CA LEU A 83 -14.76 8.44 39.03
C LEU A 83 -16.13 8.68 39.65
N THR A 84 -16.22 8.55 40.98
CA THR A 84 -17.34 9.12 41.74
C THR A 84 -17.09 10.62 41.82
N LEU A 85 -17.97 11.39 41.18
CA LEU A 85 -18.12 12.82 41.43
C LEU A 85 -19.00 12.93 42.68
N ASP A 86 -18.36 13.00 43.85
CA ASP A 86 -18.97 13.51 45.07
C ASP A 86 -18.89 15.05 45.07
#